data_AF-A0A3B8SKY4-F1
#
_entry.id   AF-A0A3B8SKY4-F1
#
_cell.length_a   1.000
_cell.length_b   1.000
_cell.length_c   1.000
_cell.angle_alpha   90.00
_cell.angle_beta   90.00
_cell.angle_gamma   90.00
#
_symmetry.space_group_name_H-M   'P 1'
#
loop_
_entity.id
_entity.type
_entity.pdbx_description
1 polymer ?
#
loop_
_entity_poly.entity_id
_entity_poly.type
_entity_poly.pdbx_seq_one_letter_code
_entity_poly.pdbx_strand_id
1 'polypeptide(L)'
;MLTEFDKDAILNNRKRISLNETGIDTLKLEVLEYAKSCNDSLSKILDIVDSTERFYQSESGIEYRKKFHELSNSFQNVIFNIENIAYGLKEAKNKFADKKDETIARISIAEANISVNKGGN
;
A
#
# COMPACT_ATOMS: atom_id res chain seq x y z
N MET A 1 0.68 38.30 18.81
CA MET A 1 -0.38 37.44 19.36
C MET A 1 -0.86 36.57 18.20
N LEU A 2 -0.65 35.25 18.23
CA LEU A 2 -1.26 34.37 17.22
C LEU A 2 -2.70 34.08 17.64
N THR A 3 -3.57 34.06 16.64
CA THR A 3 -5.04 34.06 16.75
C THR A 3 -5.58 32.64 16.95
N GLU A 4 -6.86 32.49 17.33
CA GLU A 4 -7.54 31.18 17.38
C GLU A 4 -7.39 30.38 16.07
N PHE A 5 -7.32 31.10 14.94
CA PHE A 5 -7.05 30.57 13.61
C PHE A 5 -5.75 29.75 13.52
N ASP A 6 -4.70 30.16 14.24
CA ASP A 6 -3.39 29.48 14.21
C ASP A 6 -3.42 28.14 14.98
N LYS A 7 -4.27 28.02 16.00
CA LYS A 7 -4.47 26.76 16.74
C LYS A 7 -5.31 25.75 15.95
N ASP A 8 -6.36 26.22 15.30
CA ASP A 8 -7.22 25.39 14.45
C ASP A 8 -6.46 24.86 13.23
N ALA A 9 -5.56 25.66 12.64
CA ALA A 9 -4.70 25.23 11.54
C ALA A 9 -3.76 24.09 11.95
N ILE A 10 -3.17 24.15 13.15
CA ILE A 10 -2.30 23.11 13.70
C ILE A 10 -3.07 21.81 13.93
N LEU A 11 -4.25 21.88 14.56
CA LEU A 11 -5.08 20.70 14.85
C LEU A 11 -5.58 20.03 13.55
N ASN A 12 -6.01 20.83 12.57
CA ASN A 12 -6.43 20.34 11.27
C ASN A 12 -5.28 19.66 10.52
N ASN A 13 -4.06 20.20 10.57
CA ASN A 13 -2.90 19.57 9.95
C ASN A 13 -2.56 18.22 10.60
N ARG A 14 -2.59 18.12 11.94
CA ARG A 14 -2.39 16.83 12.64
C ARG A 14 -3.43 15.78 12.22
N LYS A 15 -4.71 16.17 12.12
CA LYS A 15 -5.80 15.28 11.69
C LYS A 15 -5.63 14.78 10.25
N ARG A 16 -5.22 15.65 9.32
CA ARG A 16 -4.98 15.28 7.92
C ARG A 16 -3.81 14.29 7.77
N ILE A 17 -2.73 14.47 8.54
CA ILE A 17 -1.59 13.54 8.54
C ILE A 17 -2.05 12.14 8.98
N SER A 18 -2.79 12.04 10.09
CA SER A 18 -3.29 10.76 10.61
C SER A 18 -4.26 10.05 9.65
N LEU A 19 -5.17 10.81 9.00
CA LEU A 19 -6.08 10.25 7.99
C LEU A 19 -5.31 9.71 6.78
N ASN A 20 -4.28 10.42 6.32
CA ASN A 20 -3.45 9.99 5.20
C ASN A 20 -2.64 8.72 5.55
N GLU A 21 -2.09 8.62 6.76
CA GLU A 21 -1.38 7.40 7.21
C GLU A 21 -2.30 6.18 7.24
N THR A 22 -3.51 6.35 7.78
CA THR A 22 -4.53 5.29 7.84
C THR A 22 -5.02 4.90 6.45
N GLY A 23 -5.20 5.89 5.56
CA GLY A 23 -5.58 5.65 4.17
C GLY A 23 -4.53 4.85 3.39
N ILE A 24 -3.24 5.16 3.59
CA ILE A 24 -2.15 4.40 2.96
C ILE A 24 -2.10 2.96 3.48
N ASP A 25 -2.27 2.75 4.80
CA ASP A 25 -2.29 1.39 5.35
C ASP A 25 -3.48 0.57 4.82
N THR A 26 -4.65 1.19 4.72
CA THR A 26 -5.86 0.55 4.18
C THR A 26 -5.63 0.16 2.72
N LEU A 27 -5.18 1.10 1.88
CA LEU A 27 -4.90 0.83 0.47
C LEU A 27 -3.82 -0.25 0.29
N LYS A 28 -2.79 -0.26 1.14
CA LYS A 28 -1.76 -1.31 1.12
C LYS A 28 -2.37 -2.70 1.35
N LEU A 29 -3.28 -2.83 2.31
CA LEU A 29 -3.97 -4.09 2.60
C LEU A 29 -4.85 -4.51 1.42
N GLU A 30 -5.63 -3.59 0.84
CA GLU A 30 -6.48 -3.86 -0.33
C GLU A 30 -5.66 -4.35 -1.53
N VAL A 31 -4.49 -3.74 -1.80
CA VAL A 31 -3.59 -4.17 -2.88
C VAL A 31 -3.06 -5.59 -2.64
N LEU A 32 -2.69 -5.92 -1.40
CA LEU A 32 -2.21 -7.26 -1.04
C LEU A 32 -3.33 -8.32 -1.13
N GLU A 33 -4.54 -7.97 -0.70
CA GLU A 33 -5.71 -8.85 -0.84
C GLU A 33 -6.06 -9.10 -2.30
N TYR A 34 -5.96 -8.08 -3.15
CA TYR A 34 -6.16 -8.22 -4.58
C TYR A 34 -5.11 -9.14 -5.22
N ALA A 35 -3.82 -8.95 -4.91
CA ALA A 35 -2.74 -9.82 -5.38
C ALA A 35 -2.98 -11.28 -4.98
N LYS A 36 -3.38 -11.51 -3.72
CA LYS A 36 -3.76 -12.84 -3.23
C LYS A 36 -4.92 -13.44 -4.02
N SER A 37 -5.97 -12.67 -4.27
CA SER A 37 -7.13 -13.13 -5.06
C SER A 37 -6.74 -13.50 -6.50
N CYS A 38 -5.83 -12.75 -7.11
CA CYS A 38 -5.28 -13.09 -8.44
C CYS A 38 -4.51 -14.40 -8.40
N ASN A 39 -3.65 -14.59 -7.39
CA ASN A 39 -2.87 -15.83 -7.22
C ASN A 39 -3.78 -17.04 -6.98
N ASP A 40 -4.77 -16.92 -6.09
CA ASP A 40 -5.76 -17.99 -5.81
C ASP A 40 -6.53 -18.38 -7.08
N SER A 41 -6.86 -17.40 -7.93
CA SER A 41 -7.54 -17.65 -9.21
C SER A 41 -6.62 -18.38 -10.20
N LEU A 42 -5.35 -17.97 -10.30
CA LEU A 42 -4.37 -18.62 -11.16
C LEU A 42 -4.13 -20.07 -10.74
N SER A 43 -3.99 -20.34 -9.43
CA SER A 43 -3.86 -21.71 -8.90
C SER A 43 -5.05 -22.59 -9.27
N LYS A 44 -6.28 -22.09 -9.12
CA LYS A 44 -7.48 -22.85 -9.52
C LYS A 44 -7.52 -23.15 -11.01
N ILE A 45 -7.07 -22.22 -11.86
CA ILE A 45 -7.00 -22.44 -13.30
C ILE A 45 -5.95 -23.50 -13.63
N LEU A 46 -4.78 -23.44 -12.99
CA LEU A 46 -3.74 -24.46 -13.14
C LEU A 46 -4.25 -25.85 -12.74
N ASP A 47 -4.93 -25.97 -11.60
CA ASP A 47 -5.54 -27.22 -11.15
C ASP A 47 -6.52 -27.78 -12.20
N ILE A 48 -7.35 -26.92 -12.79
CA ILE A 48 -8.26 -27.31 -13.88
C ILE A 48 -7.47 -27.80 -15.08
N VAL A 49 -6.47 -27.04 -15.54
CA VAL A 49 -5.63 -27.39 -16.70
C VAL A 49 -4.93 -28.73 -16.49
N ASP A 50 -4.34 -28.96 -15.32
CA ASP A 50 -3.64 -30.20 -15.00
C ASP A 50 -4.61 -31.38 -14.87
N SER A 51 -5.81 -31.16 -14.32
CA SER A 51 -6.84 -32.21 -14.25
C SER A 51 -7.26 -32.74 -15.62
N THR A 52 -7.10 -31.95 -16.68
CA THR A 52 -7.41 -32.37 -18.06
C THR A 52 -6.49 -33.49 -18.58
N GLU A 53 -5.33 -33.70 -17.96
CA GLU A 53 -4.35 -34.72 -18.39
C GLU A 53 -4.96 -36.12 -18.48
N ARG A 54 -5.86 -36.45 -17.54
CA ARG A 54 -6.52 -37.76 -17.49
C ARG A 54 -7.48 -38.01 -18.64
N PHE A 55 -7.95 -36.96 -19.32
CA PHE A 55 -8.95 -37.04 -20.39
C PHE A 55 -8.36 -36.73 -21.76
N TYR A 56 -7.34 -35.86 -21.83
CA TYR A 56 -6.75 -35.37 -23.07
C TYR A 56 -5.25 -35.68 -23.11
N GLN A 57 -4.93 -36.90 -23.54
CA GLN A 57 -3.57 -37.44 -23.65
C GLN A 57 -2.95 -37.29 -25.05
N SER A 58 -3.67 -36.65 -25.99
CA SER A 58 -3.11 -36.36 -27.31
C SER A 58 -1.93 -35.39 -27.21
N GLU A 59 -1.04 -35.43 -28.21
CA GLU A 59 0.09 -34.52 -28.33
C GLU A 59 -0.34 -33.05 -28.22
N SER A 60 -1.45 -32.68 -28.88
CA SER A 60 -2.02 -31.34 -28.79
C SER A 60 -2.45 -30.96 -27.37
N GLY A 61 -3.00 -31.91 -26.60
CA GLY A 61 -3.36 -31.68 -25.19
C GLY A 61 -2.13 -31.47 -24.30
N ILE A 62 -1.08 -32.26 -24.52
CA ILE A 62 0.21 -32.12 -23.82
C ILE A 62 0.84 -30.76 -24.15
N GLU A 63 0.89 -30.38 -25.43
CA GLU A 63 1.46 -29.12 -25.88
C GLU A 63 0.70 -27.91 -25.32
N TYR A 64 -0.64 -27.98 -25.27
CA TYR A 64 -1.47 -26.95 -24.67
C TYR A 64 -1.14 -26.75 -23.19
N ARG A 65 -1.10 -27.83 -22.39
CA ARG A 65 -0.75 -27.73 -20.96
C ARG A 65 0.63 -27.12 -20.77
N LYS A 66 1.62 -27.55 -21.56
CA LYS A 66 2.97 -26.98 -21.52
C LYS A 66 2.96 -25.47 -21.79
N LYS A 67 2.29 -25.01 -22.86
CA LYS A 67 2.17 -23.59 -23.19
C LYS A 67 1.44 -22.81 -22.10
N PHE A 68 0.42 -23.42 -21.49
CA PHE A 68 -0.30 -22.78 -20.39
C PHE A 68 0.60 -22.59 -19.16
N HIS A 69 1.40 -23.60 -18.79
CA HIS A 69 2.39 -23.49 -17.72
C HIS A 69 3.43 -22.38 -18.00
N GLU A 70 3.93 -22.29 -19.23
CA GLU A 70 4.82 -21.20 -19.65
C GLU A 70 4.15 -19.82 -19.54
N LEU A 71 2.88 -19.71 -19.95
CA LEU A 71 2.09 -18.48 -19.81
C LEU A 71 1.84 -18.11 -18.34
N SER A 72 1.63 -19.11 -17.47
CA SER A 72 1.35 -18.89 -16.05
C SER A 72 2.47 -18.13 -15.33
N ASN A 73 3.72 -18.34 -15.75
CA ASN A 73 4.87 -17.56 -15.26
C ASN A 73 4.74 -16.06 -15.56
N SER A 74 4.15 -15.70 -16.71
CA SER A 74 3.88 -14.29 -17.02
C SER A 74 2.82 -13.70 -16.10
N PHE A 75 1.81 -14.47 -15.72
CA PHE A 75 0.79 -14.03 -14.75
C PHE A 75 1.38 -13.85 -13.34
N GLN A 76 2.29 -14.74 -12.94
CA GLN A 76 3.03 -14.60 -11.67
C GLN A 76 3.83 -13.28 -11.63
N ASN A 77 4.46 -12.87 -12.74
CA ASN A 77 5.15 -11.58 -12.81
C ASN A 77 4.18 -10.39 -12.62
N VAL A 78 2.96 -10.48 -13.16
CA VAL A 78 1.94 -9.43 -12.97
C VAL A 78 1.51 -9.38 -11.50
N ILE A 79 1.28 -10.53 -10.86
CA ILE A 79 0.94 -10.61 -9.43
C ILE A 79 2.06 -9.99 -8.58
N PHE A 80 3.32 -10.34 -8.85
CA PHE A 80 4.47 -9.75 -8.18
C PHE A 80 4.55 -8.22 -8.35
N ASN A 81 4.23 -7.70 -9.53
CA ASN A 81 4.18 -6.26 -9.76
C ASN A 81 3.08 -5.57 -8.93
N ILE A 82 1.93 -6.22 -8.75
CA ILE A 82 0.86 -5.71 -7.87
C ILE A 82 1.33 -5.68 -6.42
N GLU A 83 2.00 -6.74 -5.94
CA GLU A 83 2.60 -6.75 -4.59
C GLU A 83 3.62 -5.63 -4.39
N ASN A 84 4.42 -5.32 -5.42
CA ASN A 84 5.38 -4.20 -5.39
C ASN A 84 4.73 -2.83 -5.22
N ILE A 85 3.47 -2.64 -5.64
CA ILE A 85 2.73 -1.41 -5.35
C ILE A 85 2.52 -1.26 -3.84
N ALA A 86 2.23 -2.34 -3.11
CA ALA A 86 2.10 -2.30 -1.66
C ALA A 86 3.43 -1.93 -0.96
N TYR A 87 4.57 -2.38 -1.48
CA TYR A 87 5.89 -1.95 -1.01
C TYR A 87 6.14 -0.46 -1.31
N GLY A 88 5.78 0.02 -2.50
CA GLY A 88 5.85 1.45 -2.84
C GLY A 88 5.00 2.33 -1.91
N LEU A 89 3.81 1.87 -1.51
CA LEU A 89 2.96 2.55 -0.52
C LEU A 89 3.62 2.63 0.87
N LYS A 90 4.31 1.55 1.29
CA LYS A 90 5.08 1.55 2.54
C LYS A 90 6.23 2.56 2.49
N GLU A 91 6.97 2.62 1.38
CA GLU A 91 8.04 3.61 1.21
C GLU A 91 7.51 5.04 1.21
N ALA A 92 6.39 5.29 0.52
CA ALA A 92 5.73 6.58 0.52
C ALA A 92 5.36 6.99 1.95
N LYS A 93 4.75 6.07 2.73
CA LYS A 93 4.43 6.29 4.15
C LYS A 93 5.67 6.67 4.97
N ASN A 94 6.77 5.95 4.82
CA ASN A 94 8.00 6.23 5.55
C ASN A 94 8.57 7.61 5.20
N LYS A 95 8.59 7.98 3.91
CA LYS A 95 9.00 9.33 3.47
C LYS A 95 8.11 10.43 4.04
N PHE A 96 6.81 10.17 4.17
CA PHE A 96 5.89 11.09 4.85
C PHE A 96 6.15 11.18 6.36
N ALA A 97 6.52 10.07 7.02
CA ALA A 97 6.86 10.06 8.44
C ALA A 97 8.11 10.91 8.73
N ASP A 98 9.16 10.82 7.91
CA ASP A 98 10.36 11.65 8.06
C ASP A 98 10.03 13.16 7.96
N LYS A 99 9.13 13.53 7.03
CA LYS A 99 8.62 14.90 6.86
C LYS A 99 7.67 15.34 7.99
N LYS A 100 6.96 14.39 8.59
CA LYS A 100 6.04 14.62 9.71
C LYS A 100 6.82 15.01 10.95
N ASP A 101 7.94 14.37 11.25
CA ASP A 101 8.76 14.70 12.42
C ASP A 101 9.30 16.14 12.35
N GLU A 102 9.74 16.59 11.17
CA GLU A 102 10.10 18.00 10.94
C GLU A 102 8.92 18.95 11.16
N THR A 103 7.73 18.56 10.67
CA THR A 103 6.51 19.38 10.78
C THR A 103 6.03 19.45 12.22
N ILE A 104 6.04 18.33 12.95
CA ILE A 104 5.69 18.26 14.37
C ILE A 104 6.69 19.06 15.19
N ALA A 105 8.00 18.94 14.92
CA ALA A 105 9.02 19.74 15.61
C ALA A 105 8.78 21.25 15.41
N ARG A 106 8.45 21.69 14.19
CA ARG A 106 8.09 23.09 13.91
C ARG A 106 6.83 23.53 14.64
N ILE A 107 5.81 22.68 14.70
CA ILE A 107 4.58 22.92 15.47
C ILE A 107 4.91 23.06 16.97
N SER A 108 5.69 22.13 17.54
CA SER A 108 6.06 22.14 18.95
C SER A 108 6.91 23.37 19.32
N ILE A 109 7.81 23.81 18.44
CA ILE A 109 8.57 25.06 18.62
C ILE A 109 7.63 26.27 18.60
N ALA A 110 6.65 26.30 17.68
CA ALA A 110 5.64 27.35 17.66
C ALA A 110 4.80 27.36 18.96
N GLU A 111 4.37 26.19 19.44
CA GLU A 111 3.65 26.02 20.72
C GLU A 111 4.48 26.49 21.93
N ALA A 112 5.78 26.15 21.98
CA ALA A 112 6.69 26.56 23.06
C ALA A 112 6.91 28.09 23.08
N ASN A 113 7.14 28.70 21.92
CA ASN A 113 7.31 30.15 21.79
C ASN A 113 6.05 30.94 22.19
N ILE A 114 4.86 30.37 21.99
CA ILE A 114 3.58 30.94 22.46
C ILE A 114 3.50 30.94 23.99
N SER A 115 4.02 29.89 24.63
CA SER A 115 3.94 29.67 26.09
C SER A 115 4.86 30.63 26.86
N VAL A 116 6.08 30.86 26.36
CA VAL A 116 7.07 31.76 26.98
C VAL A 116 6.61 33.22 26.97
N ASN A 117 5.94 33.66 25.89
CA ASN A 117 5.43 35.03 25.76
C ASN A 117 4.18 35.34 26.63
N LYS A 118 3.62 34.36 27.35
CA LYS A 118 2.51 34.56 28.29
C LYS A 118 2.93 34.62 29.76
N GLY A 119 4.17 34.23 30.08
CA GLY A 119 4.68 34.16 31.46
C GLY A 119 5.52 35.35 31.91
N GLY A 120 5.76 36.34 31.03
CA GLY A 120 6.51 37.55 31.33
C GLY A 120 5.58 38.77 31.37
N ASN A 121 4.86 38.96 32.47
CA ASN A 121 4.28 40.22 32.91
C ASN A 121 4.22 40.21 34.43
#